data_AF-A0A6L8WAK5-F1
#
_entry.id   AF-A0A6L8WAK5-F1
#
_cell.length_a   1.000
_cell.length_b   1.000
_cell.length_c   1.000
_cell.angle_alpha   90.00
_cell.angle_beta   90.00
_cell.angle_gamma   90.00
#
_symmetry.space_group_name_H-M   'P 1'
#
loop_
_entity.id
_entity.type
_entity.pdbx_description
1 polymer ?
#
loop_
_entity_poly.entity_id
_entity_poly.type
_entity_poly.pdbx_seq_one_letter_code
_entity_poly.pdbx_strand_id
1 'polypeptide(L)'
;MTKFSTDAAGFAALTISELMLQQCVLSGLFTAEEARRLLVSAARRHEDAADGPEEKIALNMEAAHLIRALGGGLEPLFREQRDSAKATPSSNSSPKSRPNWVRFPD
;
A
#
# COMPACT_ATOMS: atom_id res chain seq x y z
N MET A 1 1.06 -22.22 -25.76
CA MET A 1 0.56 -21.88 -24.42
C MET A 1 1.75 -21.50 -23.55
N THR A 2 1.89 -20.21 -23.23
CA THR A 2 2.94 -19.71 -22.34
C THR A 2 2.70 -20.24 -20.94
N LYS A 3 3.67 -20.96 -20.36
CA LYS A 3 3.61 -21.43 -18.98
C LYS A 3 3.75 -20.21 -18.07
N PHE A 4 2.67 -19.80 -17.41
CA PHE A 4 2.73 -18.77 -16.37
C PHE A 4 3.36 -19.40 -15.13
N SER A 5 4.50 -18.86 -14.69
CA SER A 5 5.07 -19.17 -13.38
C SER A 5 4.31 -18.36 -12.33
N THR A 6 3.91 -19.01 -11.23
CA THR A 6 3.33 -18.36 -10.04
C THR A 6 4.22 -17.25 -9.52
N ASP A 7 5.54 -17.41 -9.60
CA ASP A 7 6.51 -16.43 -9.13
C ASP A 7 6.52 -15.17 -10.01
N ALA A 8 6.45 -15.36 -11.33
CA ALA A 8 6.40 -14.25 -12.28
C ALA A 8 5.08 -13.46 -12.15
N ALA A 9 3.97 -14.16 -11.92
CA ALA A 9 2.68 -13.52 -11.67
C ALA A 9 2.67 -12.78 -10.32
N GLY A 10 3.23 -13.38 -9.27
CA GLY A 10 3.36 -12.77 -7.94
C GLY A 10 4.21 -11.51 -7.98
N PHE A 11 5.36 -11.56 -8.65
CA PHE A 11 6.22 -10.39 -8.84
C PHE A 11 5.51 -9.27 -9.60
N ALA A 12 4.85 -9.59 -10.72
CA ALA A 12 4.08 -8.60 -11.48
C ALA A 12 2.97 -7.96 -10.65
N ALA A 13 2.24 -8.75 -9.86
CA ALA A 13 1.19 -8.25 -8.97
C ALA A 13 1.75 -7.31 -7.88
N LEU A 14 2.91 -7.65 -7.31
CA LEU A 14 3.59 -6.82 -6.31
C LEU A 14 4.02 -5.48 -6.93
N THR A 15 4.64 -5.50 -8.11
CA THR A 15 5.05 -4.28 -8.83
C THR A 15 3.87 -3.40 -9.20
N ILE A 16 2.77 -3.97 -9.69
CA ILE A 16 1.56 -3.19 -10.01
C ILE A 16 1.01 -2.54 -8.73
N SER A 17 0.95 -3.30 -7.63
CA SER A 17 0.47 -2.80 -6.34
C SER A 17 1.35 -1.67 -5.80
N GLU A 18 2.67 -1.78 -5.95
CA GLU A 18 3.63 -0.73 -5.64
C GLU A 18 3.35 0.55 -6.42
N LEU A 19 3.26 0.47 -7.75
CA LEU A 19 3.04 1.64 -8.61
C LEU A 19 1.72 2.33 -8.30
N MET A 20 0.66 1.54 -8.05
CA MET A 20 -0.64 2.09 -7.64
C MET A 20 -0.55 2.83 -6.31
N LEU A 21 0.14 2.25 -5.32
CA LEU A 21 0.30 2.89 -4.01
C LEU A 21 1.13 4.19 -4.11
N GLN A 22 2.22 4.18 -4.88
CA GLN A 22 3.02 5.38 -5.16
C GLN A 22 2.17 6.47 -5.80
N GLN A 23 1.38 6.14 -6.83
CA GLN A 23 0.51 7.10 -7.51
C GLN A 23 -0.55 7.67 -6.56
N CYS A 24 -1.15 6.86 -5.69
CA CYS A 24 -2.13 7.32 -4.71
C CYS A 24 -1.51 8.31 -3.71
N VAL A 25 -0.28 8.06 -3.25
CA VAL A 25 0.43 8.97 -2.35
C VAL A 25 0.80 10.27 -3.07
N LEU A 26 1.40 10.18 -4.27
CA LEU A 26 1.79 11.34 -5.07
C LEU A 26 0.59 12.22 -5.47
N SER A 27 -0.56 11.61 -5.72
CA SER A 27 -1.81 12.31 -6.05
C SER A 27 -2.52 12.90 -4.81
N GLY A 28 -2.01 12.64 -3.60
CA GLY A 28 -2.60 13.10 -2.34
C GLY A 28 -3.89 12.37 -1.94
N LEU A 29 -4.17 11.20 -2.53
CA LEU A 29 -5.29 10.34 -2.13
C LEU A 29 -5.03 9.68 -0.78
N PHE A 30 -3.77 9.33 -0.52
CA PHE A 30 -3.29 8.87 0.77
C PHE A 30 -2.15 9.75 1.26
N THR A 31 -2.12 9.99 2.56
CA THR A 31 -0.92 10.44 3.25
C THR A 31 0.09 9.29 3.33
N ALA A 32 1.36 9.63 3.47
CA ALA A 32 2.43 8.66 3.71
C ALA A 32 2.15 7.76 4.94
N GLU A 33 1.53 8.29 6.00
CA GLU A 33 1.19 7.51 7.19
C GLU A 33 0.04 6.50 6.94
N GLU A 34 -0.96 6.89 6.14
CA GLU A 34 -2.03 5.97 5.72
C GLU A 34 -1.47 4.84 4.86
N ALA A 35 -0.58 5.16 3.91
CA ALA A 35 0.08 4.15 3.08
C ALA A 35 0.88 3.15 3.93
N ARG A 36 1.66 3.63 4.92
CA ARG A 36 2.39 2.76 5.87
C ARG A 36 1.44 1.84 6.64
N ARG A 37 0.37 2.41 7.20
CA ARG A 37 -0.63 1.64 7.96
C ARG A 37 -1.31 0.58 7.10
N LEU A 38 -1.58 0.89 5.84
CA LEU A 38 -2.16 -0.05 4.88
C LEU A 38 -1.22 -1.22 4.60
N LEU A 39 0.07 -0.96 4.36
CA LEU A 39 1.07 -2.02 4.15
C LEU A 39 1.25 -2.90 5.40
N VAL A 40 1.31 -2.30 6.58
CA VAL A 40 1.37 -3.06 7.85
C VAL A 40 0.13 -3.93 8.02
N SER A 41 -1.06 -3.39 7.74
CA SER A 41 -2.31 -4.15 7.83
C SER A 41 -2.35 -5.28 6.80
N ALA A 42 -1.88 -5.07 5.58
CA ALA A 42 -1.83 -6.10 4.54
C ALA A 42 -0.88 -7.24 4.92
N ALA A 43 0.33 -6.92 5.39
CA ALA A 43 1.28 -7.92 5.87
C ALA A 43 0.70 -8.75 7.02
N ARG A 44 0.07 -8.09 8.00
CA ARG A 44 -0.57 -8.77 9.13
C ARG A 44 -1.70 -9.71 8.69
N ARG A 45 -2.53 -9.31 7.72
CA ARG A 45 -3.60 -10.17 7.18
C ARG A 45 -3.05 -11.45 6.55
N HIS A 46 -1.89 -11.37 5.90
CA HIS A 46 -1.23 -12.56 5.38
C HIS A 46 -0.70 -13.45 6.51
N GLU A 47 -0.06 -12.88 7.54
CA GLU A 47 0.37 -13.65 8.72
C GLU A 47 -0.82 -14.32 9.43
N ASP A 48 -1.92 -13.59 9.62
CA ASP A 48 -3.15 -14.10 10.26
C ASP A 48 -3.80 -15.21 9.39
N ALA A 49 -3.60 -15.19 8.08
CA ALA A 49 -4.10 -16.20 7.13
C ALA A 49 -3.12 -17.37 6.90
N ALA A 50 -1.93 -17.34 7.52
CA ALA A 50 -0.91 -18.37 7.42
C ALA A 50 -1.27 -19.58 8.30
N ASP A 51 -2.35 -20.27 7.94
CA ASP A 51 -2.83 -21.48 8.60
C ASP A 51 -3.07 -22.63 7.60
N GLY A 52 -3.20 -23.85 8.12
CA GLY A 52 -3.53 -25.03 7.32
C GLY A 52 -2.31 -25.73 6.68
N PRO A 53 -2.38 -26.11 5.38
CA PRO A 53 -1.29 -26.82 4.72
C PRO A 53 0.03 -26.02 4.69
N GLU A 54 1.16 -26.72 4.82
CA GLU A 54 2.50 -26.12 4.89
C GLU A 54 2.80 -25.17 3.72
N GLU A 55 2.40 -25.54 2.50
CA GLU A 55 2.58 -24.71 1.30
C GLU A 55 1.81 -23.38 1.38
N LYS A 56 0.58 -23.40 1.91
CA LYS A 56 -0.22 -22.18 2.12
C LYS A 56 0.39 -21.30 3.20
N ILE A 57 0.87 -21.90 4.28
CA ILE A 57 1.55 -21.19 5.37
C ILE A 57 2.80 -20.49 4.80
N ALA A 58 3.66 -21.22 4.09
CA ALA A 58 4.88 -20.69 3.49
C ALA A 58 4.57 -19.53 2.55
N LEU A 59 3.60 -19.68 1.66
CA LEU A 59 3.22 -18.66 0.68
C LEU A 59 2.69 -17.37 1.35
N ASN A 60 1.86 -17.51 2.39
CA ASN A 60 1.36 -16.33 3.11
C ASN A 60 2.45 -15.62 3.91
N MET A 61 3.34 -16.38 4.56
CA MET A 61 4.48 -15.80 5.28
C MET A 61 5.45 -15.07 4.33
N GLU A 62 5.68 -15.64 3.14
CA GLU A 62 6.47 -15.00 2.09
C GLU A 62 5.80 -13.71 1.59
N ALA A 63 4.50 -13.74 1.31
CA ALA A 63 3.74 -12.55 0.92
C ALA A 63 3.83 -11.44 1.98
N ALA A 64 3.68 -11.78 3.27
CA ALA A 64 3.83 -10.84 4.37
C ALA A 64 5.24 -10.23 4.40
N HIS A 65 6.28 -11.04 4.17
CA HIS A 65 7.66 -10.58 4.10
C HIS A 65 7.88 -9.60 2.93
N LEU A 66 7.39 -9.94 1.74
CA LEU A 66 7.49 -9.10 0.54
C LEU A 66 6.78 -7.74 0.73
N ILE A 67 5.60 -7.73 1.35
CA ILE A 67 4.86 -6.49 1.65
C ILE A 67 5.65 -5.60 2.63
N ARG A 68 6.32 -6.17 3.62
CA ARG A 68 7.18 -5.42 4.55
C ARG A 68 8.41 -4.84 3.83
N ALA A 69 9.04 -5.64 2.97
CA ALA A 69 10.16 -5.19 2.16
C ALA A 69 9.77 -4.03 1.23
N LEU A 70 8.59 -4.12 0.59
CA LEU A 70 8.01 -3.03 -0.20
C LEU A 70 7.85 -1.75 0.63
N GLY A 71 7.34 -1.85 1.86
CA GLY A 71 7.26 -0.70 2.76
C GLY A 71 8.60 -0.03 3.06
N GLY A 72 9.67 -0.81 3.19
CA GLY A 72 11.03 -0.30 3.32
C GLY A 72 11.54 0.39 2.05
N GLY A 73 11.26 -0.18 0.87
CA GLY A 73 11.62 0.40 -0.42
C GLY A 73 10.92 1.75 -0.70
N LEU A 74 9.70 1.92 -0.20
CA LEU A 74 8.91 3.15 -0.36
C LEU A 74 9.22 4.25 0.68
N GLU A 75 10.11 3.99 1.64
CA GLU A 75 10.47 4.94 2.69
C GLU A 75 10.91 6.32 2.16
N PRO A 76 11.72 6.45 1.08
CA PRO A 76 12.11 7.76 0.55
C PRO A 76 10.90 8.60 0.13
N LEU A 77 9.96 8.01 -0.61
CA LEU A 77 8.72 8.68 -1.04
C LEU A 77 7.92 9.18 0.17
N PHE A 78 7.84 8.36 1.22
CA PHE A 78 7.10 8.71 2.43
C PHE A 78 7.76 9.81 3.27
N ARG A 79 9.09 9.99 3.17
CA ARG A 79 9.82 11.07 3.86
C ARG A 79 9.70 12.40 3.12
N GLU A 80 9.86 12.40 1.81
CA GLU A 80 9.78 13.61 0.98
C GLU A 80 8.43 14.33 1.09
N GLN A 81 7.33 13.58 1.21
CA GLN A 81 6.01 14.17 1.46
C GLN A 81 5.88 14.83 2.83
N ARG A 82 6.54 14.29 3.86
CA ARG A 82 6.52 14.88 5.21
C ARG A 82 7.22 16.23 5.23
N ASP A 83 8.31 16.36 4.48
CA ASP A 83 9.08 17.60 4.40
C ASP A 83 8.38 18.63 3.51
N SER A 84 7.74 18.19 2.42
CA SER A 84 6.91 19.05 1.58
C SER A 84 5.69 19.61 2.31
N ALA A 85 5.04 18.82 3.18
CA ALA A 85 3.93 19.26 4.02
C ALA A 85 4.35 20.27 5.11
N LYS A 86 5.63 20.27 5.52
CA LYS A 86 6.17 21.23 6.49
C LYS A 86 6.64 22.54 5.87
N ALA A 87 6.92 22.56 4.56
CA ALA A 87 7.46 23.73 3.86
C ALA A 87 6.40 24.77 3.46
N THR A 88 5.11 24.51 3.67
CA THR A 88 4.04 25.48 3.38
C THR A 88 3.74 26.33 4.62
N PRO A 89 4.04 27.65 4.64
CA PRO A 89 3.61 28.51 5.73
C PRO A 89 2.09 28.70 5.67
N SER A 90 1.49 28.74 6.87
CA SER A 90 0.09 29.02 7.17
C SER A 90 -0.53 30.06 6.21
N SER A 91 -1.55 29.66 5.46
CA SER A 91 -2.57 30.60 4.98
C SER A 91 -3.95 30.04 5.31
N ASN A 92 -4.67 30.81 6.12
CA ASN A 92 -6.08 30.64 6.43
C ASN A 92 -6.88 30.36 5.15
N SER A 93 -7.41 29.15 5.01
CA SER A 93 -8.59 28.93 4.17
C SER A 93 -9.48 27.88 4.81
N SER A 94 -10.73 28.28 4.97
CA SER A 94 -11.85 27.60 5.61
C SER A 94 -12.03 26.16 5.12
N PRO A 95 -12.56 25.23 5.95
CA PRO A 95 -12.76 23.86 5.51
C PRO A 95 -13.89 23.81 4.47
N LYS A 96 -13.53 23.69 3.19
CA LYS A 96 -14.48 23.30 2.15
C LYS A 96 -14.90 21.84 2.41
N SER A 97 -16.17 21.67 2.75
CA SER A 97 -16.86 20.38 2.80
C SER A 97 -16.47 19.52 1.58
N ARG A 98 -15.79 18.40 1.82
CA ARG A 98 -15.48 17.42 0.79
C ARG A 98 -16.75 16.60 0.50
N PRO A 99 -17.19 16.45 -0.76
CA PRO A 99 -18.34 15.63 -1.07
C PRO A 99 -17.99 14.15 -0.84
N ASN A 100 -18.87 13.47 -0.10
CA ASN A 100 -18.77 12.05 0.25
C ASN A 100 -19.17 11.19 -0.96
N TRP A 101 -18.20 10.77 -1.77
CA TRP A 101 -18.43 9.92 -2.94
C TRP A 101 -18.17 8.45 -2.62
N VAL A 102 -19.05 7.83 -1.84
CA VAL A 102 -19.37 6.41 -1.98
C VAL A 102 -20.82 6.21 -1.53
N ARG A 103 -21.75 6.05 -2.47
CA ARG A 103 -23.03 5.38 -2.20
C ARG A 103 -23.01 4.06 -2.95
N PHE A 104 -23.04 2.96 -2.22
CA PHE A 104 -23.35 1.65 -2.78
C PHE A 104 -24.87 1.55 -2.95
N PRO A 105 -25.38 1.04 -4.08
CA PRO A 105 -26.81 0.73 -4.21
C PRO A 105 -27.18 -0.47 -3.33
N ASP A 106 -28.37 -0.39 -2.71
CA ASP A 106 -29.03 -1.50 -2.00
C ASP A 106 -29.43 -2.63 -2.97
#